data_AF-A0A2L1KJ78-F1
#
_entry.id   AF-A0A2L1KJ78-F1
#
_cell.length_a   1.000
_cell.length_b   1.000
_cell.length_c   1.000
_cell.angle_alpha   90.00
_cell.angle_beta   90.00
_cell.angle_gamma   90.00
#
_symmetry.space_group_name_H-M   'P 1'
#
loop_
_entity.id
_entity.type
_entity.pdbx_description
1 polymer ?
#
loop_
_entity_poly.entity_id
_entity_poly.type
_entity_poly.pdbx_seq_one_letter_code
_entity_poly.pdbx_strand_id
1 'polypeptide(L)' 'MSALTAEDLISARGYLNLEQAELACHLGVHVRTVRTWESKTPPTWLPIALIGLSLQLQAPFWHARIATK' A
#
# COMPACT_ATOMS: atom_id res chain seq x y z
N MET A 1 14.73 -4.54 -12.35
CA MET A 1 14.08 -4.66 -11.04
C MET A 1 13.36 -5.99 -11.01
N SER A 2 13.62 -6.84 -10.02
CA SER A 2 12.84 -8.08 -9.83
C SER A 2 11.35 -7.74 -9.66
N ALA A 3 10.45 -8.57 -10.17
CA ALA A 3 9.03 -8.41 -9.92
C ALA A 3 8.74 -8.62 -8.43
N LEU A 4 7.83 -7.82 -7.86
CA LEU A 4 7.32 -8.01 -6.50
C LEU A 4 6.55 -9.33 -6.44
N THR A 5 6.86 -10.18 -5.46
CA THR A 5 6.12 -11.41 -5.22
C THR A 5 4.95 -11.19 -4.26
N ALA A 6 4.07 -12.18 -4.14
CA ALA A 6 3.01 -12.18 -3.12
C ALA A 6 3.58 -12.11 -1.69
N GLU A 7 4.66 -12.84 -1.41
CA GLU A 7 5.32 -12.86 -0.09
C GLU A 7 5.94 -11.50 0.25
N ASP A 8 6.54 -10.84 -0.75
CA ASP A 8 7.06 -9.47 -0.58
C ASP A 8 5.94 -8.50 -0.23
N LEU A 9 4.78 -8.61 -0.89
CA LEU A 9 3.61 -7.77 -0.60
C LEU A 9 3.07 -8.01 0.82
N ILE A 10 2.92 -9.27 1.23
CA ILE A 10 2.46 -9.62 2.58
C ILE A 10 3.43 -9.06 3.63
N SER A 11 4.74 -9.22 3.39
CA SER A 11 5.78 -8.72 4.28
C SER A 11 5.77 -7.19 4.37
N ALA A 12 5.70 -6.50 3.23
CA ALA A 12 5.61 -5.04 3.16
C ALA A 12 4.37 -4.51 3.90
N ARG A 13 3.21 -5.16 3.72
CA ARG A 13 1.99 -4.82 4.46
C ARG A 13 2.17 -5.03 5.97
N GLY A 14 2.82 -6.13 6.37
CA GLY A 14 3.17 -6.39 7.76
C GLY A 14 4.07 -5.32 8.37
N TYR A 15 5.09 -4.86 7.64
CA TYR A 15 5.97 -3.78 8.08
C TYR A 15 5.25 -2.43 8.23
N LEU A 16 4.22 -2.18 7.42
CA LEU A 16 3.35 -1.01 7.54
C LEU A 16 2.29 -1.18 8.64
N ASN A 17 2.22 -2.36 9.28
CA ASN A 17 1.23 -2.73 10.28
C ASN A 17 -0.22 -2.53 9.80
N LEU A 18 -0.49 -2.92 8.55
CA LEU A 18 -1.80 -2.80 7.93
C LEU A 18 -2.50 -4.15 7.76
N GLU A 19 -3.82 -4.15 7.90
CA GLU A 19 -4.69 -5.21 7.40
C GLU A 19 -4.89 -5.10 5.88
N GLN A 20 -5.35 -6.19 5.22
CA GLN A 20 -5.63 -6.16 3.78
C GLN A 20 -6.68 -5.09 3.41
N ALA A 21 -7.66 -4.85 4.29
CA ALA A 21 -8.70 -3.85 4.07
C ALA A 21 -8.15 -2.42 4.14
N GLU A 22 -7.22 -2.16 5.05
CA GLU A 22 -6.59 -0.84 5.20
C GLU A 22 -5.67 -0.53 4.03
N LEU A 23 -4.85 -1.50 3.60
CA LEU A 23 -4.04 -1.36 2.38
C LEU A 23 -4.94 -1.08 1.16
N ALA A 24 -6.07 -1.78 1.05
CA ALA A 24 -7.02 -1.55 -0.03
C ALA A 24 -7.61 -0.13 0.00
N CYS A 25 -7.96 0.36 1.19
CA CYS A 25 -8.43 1.73 1.41
C CYS A 25 -7.39 2.76 0.96
N HIS A 26 -6.14 2.62 1.39
CA HIS A 26 -5.05 3.51 1.02
C HIS A 26 -4.76 3.54 -0.49
N LEU A 27 -4.90 2.39 -1.17
CA LEU A 27 -4.66 2.27 -2.60
C LEU A 27 -5.90 2.58 -3.46
N GLY A 28 -7.06 2.86 -2.85
CA GLY A 28 -8.30 3.14 -3.57
C GLY A 28 -8.85 1.94 -4.35
N VAL A 29 -8.62 0.72 -3.87
CA VAL A 29 -9.08 -0.53 -4.51
C VAL A 29 -9.96 -1.35 -3.57
N HIS A 30 -10.66 -2.35 -4.10
CA HIS A 30 -11.44 -3.28 -3.28
C HIS A 30 -10.53 -4.28 -2.54
N VAL A 31 -10.88 -4.68 -1.31
CA VAL A 31 -10.08 -5.65 -0.51
C VAL A 31 -9.80 -6.98 -1.22
N ARG A 32 -10.76 -7.45 -2.03
CA ARG A 32 -10.60 -8.66 -2.86
C ARG A 32 -9.46 -8.54 -3.88
N THR A 33 -9.16 -7.32 -4.33
CA THR A 33 -8.03 -7.03 -5.23
C THR A 33 -6.71 -7.27 -4.49
N VAL A 34 -6.55 -6.74 -3.28
CA VAL A 34 -5.37 -6.98 -2.44
C VAL A 34 -5.21 -8.47 -2.13
N ARG A 35 -6.29 -9.15 -1.75
CA ARG A 35 -6.28 -10.61 -1.54
C ARG A 35 -5.84 -11.39 -2.79
N THR A 36 -6.20 -10.90 -3.97
CA THR A 36 -5.78 -11.52 -5.25
C THR A 36 -4.29 -11.30 -5.49
N TRP A 37 -3.76 -10.11 -5.19
CA TRP A 37 -2.32 -9.83 -5.31
C TRP A 37 -1.49 -10.64 -4.34
N GLU A 38 -1.94 -10.80 -3.08
CA GLU A 38 -1.27 -11.62 -2.06
C GLU A 38 -1.39 -13.14 -2.29
N SER A 39 -2.13 -13.59 -3.30
CA SER A 39 -2.22 -15.01 -3.68
C SER A 39 -1.71 -15.29 -5.10
N LYS A 40 -1.30 -14.26 -5.84
CA LYS A 40 -0.87 -14.35 -7.24
C LYS A 40 0.32 -13.41 -7.47
N THR A 41 0.41 -12.85 -8.66
CA THR A 41 1.41 -11.85 -9.02
C THR A 41 0.82 -10.45 -8.82
N PRO A 42 1.38 -9.64 -7.91
CA PRO A 42 1.04 -8.22 -7.80
C PRO A 42 1.37 -7.43 -9.09
N PRO A 43 0.71 -6.30 -9.34
CA PRO A 43 1.01 -5.48 -10.51
C PRO A 43 2.37 -4.78 -10.34
N THR A 44 3.05 -4.54 -11.47
CA THR A 44 4.42 -4.01 -11.51
C THR A 44 4.57 -2.60 -10.91
N TRP A 45 3.49 -1.83 -10.84
CA TRP A 45 3.49 -0.50 -10.23
C TRP A 45 3.37 -0.53 -8.70
N LEU A 46 2.94 -1.66 -8.10
CA LEU A 46 2.64 -1.73 -6.68
C LEU A 46 3.82 -1.37 -5.76
N PRO A 47 5.09 -1.75 -6.07
CA PRO A 47 6.24 -1.31 -5.28
C PRO A 47 6.33 0.21 -5.13
N ILE A 48 6.07 0.96 -6.20
CA ILE A 48 6.13 2.43 -6.19
C ILE A 48 5.03 2.98 -5.28
N ALA A 49 3.82 2.42 -5.35
CA ALA A 49 2.71 2.83 -4.50
C ALA A 49 2.97 2.53 -3.02
N LEU A 50 3.57 1.38 -2.69
CA LEU A 50 3.93 1.03 -1.31
C LEU A 50 5.01 1.96 -0.73
N ILE A 51 5.98 2.38 -1.54
CA ILE A 51 6.99 3.38 -1.15
C ILE A 51 6.32 4.73 -0.87
N GLY A 52 5.42 5.18 -1.75
CA GLY A 52 4.67 6.42 -1.53
C GLY A 52 3.81 6.38 -0.27
N LEU A 53 3.14 5.25 -0.04
CA LEU A 53 2.32 5.03 1.14
C LEU A 53 3.15 5.02 2.43
N SER A 54 4.32 4.36 2.44
CA SER A 54 5.18 4.32 3.64
C SER A 54 5.65 5.72 4.04
N LEU A 55 6.01 6.56 3.06
CA LEU A 55 6.36 7.96 3.29
C LEU A 55 5.16 8.76 3.82
N GLN A 56 3.96 8.56 3.23
CA GLN A 56 2.74 9.22 3.68
C GLN A 56 2.38 8.86 5.12
N LEU A 57 2.51 7.59 5.52
CA LEU A 57 2.19 7.12 6.87
C LEU A 57 3.22 7.60 7.91
N GLN A 58 4.46 7.87 7.49
CA GLN A 58 5.51 8.44 8.34
C GLN A 58 5.50 9.97 8.37
N ALA A 59 4.72 10.62 7.50
CA ALA A 59 4.72 12.07 7.38
C ALA A 59 4.10 12.72 8.64
N PRO A 60 4.79 13.67 9.29
CA PRO A 60 4.22 14.42 10.40
C PRO A 60 2.97 15.20 9.97
N PHE A 61 1.99 15.27 10.87
CA PHE A 61 0.62 15.79 10.72
C PHE A 61 0.47 17.19 10.09
N TRP A 62 1.55 17.96 9.89
CA TRP A 62 1.49 19.31 9.31
C TRP A 62 1.32 19.31 7.77
N HIS A 63 1.43 18.17 7.08
CA HIS A 63 0.98 18.04 5.69
C HIS A 63 -0.56 18.00 5.54
N ALA A 64 -1.33 17.95 6.64
CA ALA A 64 -2.79 17.80 6.63
C ALA A 64 -3.59 19.11 6.44
N ARG A 65 -2.99 20.23 6.01
CA ARG A 65 -3.75 21.48 5.77
C ARG A 65 -3.41 22.13 4.43
N ILE A 66 -3.91 21.55 3.35
CA ILE A 66 -4.55 22.39 2.33
C ILE A 66 -6.03 22.41 2.72
N ALA A 67 -6.37 23.30 3.66
CA ALA A 67 -7.76 23.62 3.92
C ALA A 67 -8.33 24.20 2.62
N THR A 68 -9.12 23.41 1.92
CA THR A 68 -10.00 23.91 0.85
C THR A 68 -10.98 24.89 1.50
N LYS A 69 -10.89 26.16 1.09
CA LYS A 69 -11.85 27.22 1.38
C LYS A 69 -13.21 26.92 0.75
#